data_AF-A0ABD5LL40-F1
#
_entry.id   AF-A0ABD5LL40-F1
#
_cell.length_a   1.000
_cell.length_b   1.000
_cell.length_c   1.000
_cell.angle_alpha   90.00
_cell.angle_beta   90.00
_cell.angle_gamma   90.00
#
_symmetry.space_group_name_H-M   'P 1'
#
loop_
_entity.id
_entity.type
_entity.pdbx_description
1 polymer ?
#
loop_
_entity_poly.entity_id
_entity_poly.type
_entity_poly.pdbx_seq_one_letter_code
_entity_poly.pdbx_strand_id
1 'polypeptide(L)'
;MTRRSRIIGLLLPLVFIAPATAFADQVCDTLYAQLREPPRVIGNTAEVRRYANALARQNIVIRKIRNDLRGYGCSSGSVIVYGNPNAGVCAEIGDALAEAENERDAIIRDRDDAMAAVRDNDGDIRRQRILAALDANGCSTAPQTEAQLPPPSDVTRYPDAFRQNGGEPGQAGLSPYPNAAAEGGLRTLCVRTCDGSFFPIASNASPLDFRAQAEQCQKMCPGTETELYFHSMTDQETADMVSAETGKPYRDLPTAFAYRNAPAKAPGCVCNMAAYHEEMQKQEEAARPESETPYSGITKIPSPQGDKAAPKPAEQQQAAKPPEQPVPERDYDPNDTKVRVIGPKFLPDQTGRIDLKNPALKGIQPQQ
;
A
#
# COMPACT_ATOMS: atom_id res chain seq x y z
N MET A 1 31.36 -64.66 -89.10
CA MET A 1 32.02 -63.76 -88.12
C MET A 1 31.07 -62.60 -87.88
N THR A 2 30.66 -62.14 -86.70
CA THR A 2 30.78 -62.51 -85.29
C THR A 2 29.83 -61.56 -84.55
N ARG A 3 29.14 -62.06 -83.53
CA ARG A 3 28.27 -61.35 -82.57
C ARG A 3 28.79 -59.96 -82.13
N ARG A 4 27.87 -59.06 -81.74
CA ARG A 4 27.81 -58.51 -80.36
C ARG A 4 26.59 -57.60 -80.12
N SER A 5 25.82 -58.01 -79.11
CA SER A 5 24.80 -57.24 -78.39
C SER A 5 25.42 -56.03 -77.69
N ARG A 6 24.70 -54.89 -77.63
CA ARG A 6 24.89 -53.85 -76.61
C ARG A 6 23.54 -53.25 -76.22
N ILE A 7 23.07 -53.67 -75.05
CA ILE A 7 22.14 -52.96 -74.17
C ILE A 7 22.79 -51.61 -73.83
N ILE A 8 22.08 -50.51 -74.08
CA ILE A 8 22.40 -49.19 -73.52
C ILE A 8 21.16 -48.75 -72.74
N GLY A 9 21.25 -48.87 -71.42
CA GLY A 9 20.39 -48.14 -70.49
C GLY A 9 21.03 -46.81 -70.08
N LEU A 10 20.33 -46.10 -69.18
CA LEU A 10 20.68 -44.83 -68.50
C LEU A 10 20.51 -43.58 -69.38
N LEU A 11 19.86 -42.48 -68.98
CA LEU A 11 19.53 -41.92 -67.65
C LEU A 11 18.26 -41.04 -67.75
N LEU A 12 17.26 -41.26 -66.90
CA LEU A 12 16.25 -40.26 -66.58
C LEU A 12 16.85 -39.29 -65.55
N PRO A 13 16.79 -37.96 -65.74
CA PRO A 13 17.18 -37.04 -64.67
C PRO A 13 16.05 -37.00 -63.65
N LEU A 14 16.29 -37.60 -62.49
CA LEU A 14 15.45 -37.45 -61.30
C LEU A 14 15.62 -36.01 -60.80
N VAL A 15 14.66 -35.16 -61.17
CA VAL A 15 14.51 -33.82 -60.59
C VAL A 15 14.14 -34.01 -59.12
N PHE A 16 15.12 -33.83 -58.23
CA PHE A 16 14.89 -33.71 -56.80
C PHE A 16 14.18 -32.38 -56.53
N ILE A 17 12.84 -32.39 -56.54
CA ILE A 17 12.06 -31.35 -55.88
C ILE A 17 12.18 -31.62 -54.38
N ALA A 18 13.02 -30.87 -53.69
CA ALA A 18 13.08 -30.90 -52.24
C ALA A 18 11.74 -30.41 -51.66
N PRO A 19 11.17 -31.06 -50.64
CA PRO A 19 9.93 -30.59 -50.04
C PRO A 19 10.23 -29.36 -49.17
N ALA A 20 9.59 -28.23 -49.47
CA ALA A 20 9.62 -27.00 -48.66
C ALA A 20 8.85 -27.14 -47.32
N THR A 21 8.51 -28.36 -46.91
CA THR A 21 7.60 -28.63 -45.78
C THR A 21 8.27 -28.50 -44.41
N ALA A 22 9.61 -28.52 -44.33
CA ALA A 22 10.32 -28.47 -43.05
C ALA A 22 10.35 -27.06 -42.42
N PHE A 23 10.23 -25.99 -43.22
CA PHE A 23 10.22 -24.61 -42.71
C PHE A 23 8.83 -24.13 -42.27
N ALA A 24 7.76 -24.72 -42.81
CA ALA A 24 6.39 -24.36 -42.44
C ALA A 24 6.05 -24.78 -40.99
N ASP A 25 6.55 -25.94 -40.56
CA ASP A 25 6.26 -26.52 -39.23
C ASP A 25 6.79 -25.64 -38.09
N GLN A 26 8.04 -25.16 -38.20
CA GLN A 26 8.65 -24.26 -37.22
C GLN A 26 7.96 -22.89 -37.16
N VAL A 27 7.48 -22.38 -38.29
CA VAL A 27 6.75 -21.10 -38.35
C VAL A 27 5.38 -21.25 -37.69
N CYS A 28 4.67 -22.35 -37.94
CA CYS A 28 3.40 -22.62 -37.29
C CYS A 28 3.54 -22.76 -35.77
N ASP A 29 4.53 -23.53 -35.30
CA ASP A 29 4.80 -23.71 -33.87
C ASP A 29 5.08 -22.40 -33.14
N THR A 30 5.88 -21.52 -33.75
CA THR A 30 6.18 -20.21 -33.16
C THR A 30 4.95 -19.29 -33.12
N LEU A 31 4.11 -19.30 -34.15
CA LEU A 31 2.85 -18.54 -34.17
C LEU A 31 1.85 -19.06 -33.13
N TYR A 32 1.74 -20.38 -32.95
CA TYR A 32 0.92 -20.98 -31.89
C TYR A 32 1.46 -20.67 -30.50
N ALA A 33 2.78 -20.65 -30.31
CA ALA A 33 3.40 -20.22 -29.06
C ALA A 33 3.08 -18.74 -28.75
N GLN A 34 3.13 -17.87 -29.75
CA GLN A 34 2.77 -16.45 -29.60
C GLN A 34 1.28 -16.24 -29.27
N LEU A 35 0.38 -17.09 -29.77
CA LEU A 35 -1.05 -17.05 -29.44
C LEU A 35 -1.33 -17.43 -27.98
N ARG A 36 -0.43 -18.20 -27.35
CA ARG A 36 -0.50 -18.61 -25.93
C ARG A 36 0.20 -17.63 -24.98
N GLU A 37 0.97 -16.68 -25.49
CA GLU A 37 1.67 -15.70 -24.67
C GLU A 37 0.71 -14.59 -24.20
N PRO A 38 0.63 -14.30 -22.89
CA PRO A 38 -0.23 -13.23 -22.39
C PRO A 38 0.19 -11.85 -22.92
N PRO A 39 -0.76 -10.90 -23.08
CA PRO A 39 -0.44 -9.55 -23.51
C PRO A 39 0.52 -8.87 -22.51
N ARG A 40 1.62 -8.31 -23.01
CA ARG A 40 2.62 -7.61 -22.19
C ARG A 40 2.14 -6.18 -21.95
N VAL A 41 1.69 -5.89 -20.73
CA VAL A 41 1.27 -4.54 -20.34
C VAL A 41 2.52 -3.66 -20.18
N ILE A 42 2.71 -2.70 -21.09
CA ILE A 42 3.80 -1.71 -20.99
C ILE A 42 3.40 -0.68 -19.93
N GLY A 43 3.95 -0.81 -18.72
CA GLY A 43 3.57 -0.04 -17.52
C GLY A 43 3.92 1.45 -17.51
N ASN A 44 4.11 2.11 -18.65
CA ASN A 44 4.51 3.52 -18.69
C ASN A 44 3.90 4.32 -19.85
N THR A 45 2.58 4.18 -20.05
CA THR A 45 1.84 4.99 -21.03
C THR A 45 1.61 6.42 -20.52
N ALA A 46 1.42 7.38 -21.44
CA ALA A 46 1.07 8.76 -21.09
C ALA A 46 -0.24 8.84 -20.27
N GLU A 47 -1.15 7.90 -20.52
CA GLU A 47 -2.43 7.76 -19.84
C GLU A 47 -2.27 7.32 -18.38
N VAL A 48 -1.44 6.32 -18.10
CA VAL A 48 -1.10 5.90 -16.72
C VAL A 48 -0.52 7.08 -15.93
N ARG A 49 0.37 7.88 -16.54
CA ARG A 49 0.93 9.07 -15.89
C ARG A 49 -0.13 10.14 -15.61
N ARG A 50 -1.12 10.31 -16.49
CA ARG A 50 -2.22 11.25 -16.29
C ARG A 50 -3.03 10.90 -15.05
N TYR A 51 -3.46 9.64 -14.94
CA TYR A 51 -4.22 9.16 -13.77
C TYR A 51 -3.40 9.21 -12.48
N ALA A 52 -2.12 8.82 -12.53
CA ALA A 52 -1.23 8.92 -11.37
C ALA A 52 -1.10 10.37 -10.85
N ASN A 53 -0.97 11.34 -11.76
CA ASN A 53 -0.92 12.76 -11.39
C ASN A 53 -2.26 13.26 -10.81
N ALA A 54 -3.39 12.82 -11.36
CA ALA A 54 -4.72 13.18 -10.87
C ALA A 54 -4.94 12.63 -9.44
N LEU A 55 -4.63 11.35 -9.20
CA LEU A 55 -4.71 10.74 -7.88
C LEU A 55 -3.78 11.40 -6.87
N ALA A 56 -2.55 11.75 -7.26
CA ALA A 56 -1.61 12.44 -6.39
C ALA A 56 -2.15 13.82 -5.94
N ARG A 57 -2.75 14.57 -6.87
CA ARG A 57 -3.41 15.86 -6.56
C ARG A 57 -4.59 15.68 -5.62
N GLN A 58 -5.46 14.69 -5.89
CA GLN A 58 -6.62 14.43 -5.05
C GLN A 58 -6.23 14.02 -3.62
N ASN A 59 -5.20 13.19 -3.48
CA ASN A 59 -4.67 12.80 -2.18
C ASN A 59 -4.06 13.97 -1.39
N ILE A 60 -3.58 15.03 -2.05
CA ILE A 60 -3.17 16.27 -1.37
C ILE A 60 -4.39 17.01 -0.84
N VAL A 61 -5.47 17.11 -1.62
CA VAL A 61 -6.73 17.76 -1.21
C VAL A 61 -7.33 17.05 0.00
N ILE A 62 -7.48 15.72 -0.04
CA ILE A 62 -8.00 14.92 1.08
C ILE A 62 -7.16 15.14 2.34
N ARG A 63 -5.82 15.14 2.23
CA ARG A 63 -4.94 15.42 3.38
C ARG A 63 -5.14 16.82 3.95
N LYS A 64 -5.34 17.83 3.09
CA LYS A 64 -5.62 19.19 3.52
C LYS A 64 -6.94 19.24 4.30
N ILE A 65 -8.01 18.68 3.77
CA ILE A 65 -9.32 18.64 4.44
C ILE A 65 -9.23 17.91 5.79
N ARG A 66 -8.50 16.78 5.86
CA ARG A 66 -8.25 16.06 7.13
C ARG A 66 -7.39 16.84 8.12
N ASN A 67 -6.48 17.70 7.65
CA ASN A 67 -5.76 18.63 8.52
C ASN A 67 -6.70 19.71 9.06
N ASP A 68 -7.56 20.25 8.21
CA ASP A 68 -8.54 21.29 8.58
C ASP A 68 -9.51 20.75 9.63
N LEU A 69 -10.04 19.52 9.45
CA LEU A 69 -10.87 18.85 10.48
C LEU A 69 -10.17 18.81 11.85
N ARG A 70 -8.88 18.46 11.88
CA ARG A 70 -8.10 18.45 13.12
C ARG A 70 -7.88 19.86 13.67
N GLY A 71 -7.62 20.83 12.81
CA GLY A 71 -7.42 22.24 13.18
C GLY A 71 -8.65 22.89 13.82
N TYR A 72 -9.84 22.56 13.35
CA TYR A 72 -11.11 23.04 13.91
C TYR A 72 -11.63 22.22 15.09
N GLY A 73 -10.89 21.17 15.50
CA GLY A 73 -11.30 20.29 16.59
C GLY A 73 -12.47 19.37 16.24
N CYS A 74 -12.68 19.10 14.95
CA CYS A 74 -13.68 18.16 14.49
C CYS A 74 -13.16 16.74 14.76
N SER A 75 -13.66 16.09 15.81
CA SER A 75 -13.25 14.73 16.16
C SER A 75 -13.66 13.76 15.05
N SER A 76 -12.70 13.07 14.45
CA SER A 76 -12.85 12.14 13.32
C SER A 76 -13.52 10.80 13.68
N GLY A 77 -14.35 10.77 14.72
CA GLY A 77 -15.00 9.54 15.17
C GLY A 77 -15.78 9.73 16.46
N SER A 78 -17.10 9.55 16.35
CA SER A 78 -18.00 9.13 17.43
C SER A 78 -17.88 9.84 18.79
N VAL A 79 -17.93 11.17 18.84
CA VAL A 79 -18.48 11.86 20.02
C VAL A 79 -19.23 13.08 19.49
N ILE A 80 -20.57 13.04 19.56
CA ILE A 80 -21.34 14.28 19.53
C ILE A 80 -20.97 15.03 20.80
N VAL A 81 -19.98 15.91 20.71
CA VAL A 81 -19.74 16.91 21.74
C VAL A 81 -20.86 17.92 21.60
N TYR A 82 -21.95 17.68 22.32
CA TYR A 82 -23.03 18.65 22.48
C TYR A 82 -22.41 19.97 22.93
N GLY A 83 -22.47 21.00 22.08
CA GLY A 83 -22.03 22.36 22.40
C GLY A 83 -20.70 22.82 21.79
N ASN A 84 -20.12 22.14 20.78
CA ASN A 84 -19.00 22.73 20.04
C ASN A 84 -19.49 23.93 19.20
N PRO A 85 -18.96 25.16 19.38
CA PRO A 85 -19.32 26.33 18.58
C PRO A 85 -19.05 26.15 17.08
N ASN A 86 -18.24 25.17 16.68
CA ASN A 86 -17.85 24.90 15.29
C ASN A 86 -18.64 23.75 14.62
N ALA A 87 -19.77 23.32 15.19
CA ALA A 87 -20.51 22.16 14.67
C ALA A 87 -20.93 22.28 13.20
N GLY A 88 -21.37 23.46 12.75
CA GLY A 88 -21.72 23.71 11.35
C GLY A 88 -20.52 23.64 10.40
N VAL A 89 -19.38 24.20 10.82
CA VAL A 89 -18.12 24.15 10.07
C VAL A 89 -17.61 22.72 9.96
N CYS A 90 -17.71 21.93 11.03
CA CYS A 90 -17.32 20.53 11.00
C CYS A 90 -18.19 19.68 10.08
N ALA A 91 -19.49 19.98 9.98
CA ALA A 91 -20.39 19.31 9.03
C ALA A 91 -19.98 19.63 7.58
N GLU A 92 -19.76 20.91 7.27
CA GLU A 92 -19.35 21.35 5.93
C GLU A 92 -18.00 20.76 5.48
N ILE A 93 -16.99 20.76 6.36
CA ILE A 93 -15.69 20.16 6.05
C ILE A 93 -15.80 18.63 5.94
N GLY A 94 -16.69 18.01 6.71
CA GLY A 94 -17.01 16.59 6.61
C GLY A 94 -17.63 16.21 5.26
N ASP A 95 -18.61 16.99 4.79
CA ASP A 95 -19.23 16.82 3.47
C ASP A 95 -18.19 17.01 2.36
N ALA A 96 -17.32 18.02 2.49
CA ALA A 96 -16.22 18.24 1.55
C ALA A 96 -15.21 17.07 1.53
N LEU A 97 -14.96 16.41 2.67
CA LEU A 97 -14.12 15.21 2.72
C LEU A 97 -14.77 14.05 1.98
N ALA A 98 -16.06 13.81 2.21
CA ALA A 98 -16.80 12.74 1.55
C ALA A 98 -16.82 12.94 0.03
N GLU A 99 -17.06 14.18 -0.44
CA GLU A 99 -17.01 14.52 -1.86
C GLU A 99 -15.61 14.29 -2.46
N ALA A 100 -14.55 14.73 -1.77
CA ALA A 100 -13.18 14.55 -2.23
C ALA A 100 -12.79 13.06 -2.32
N GLU A 101 -13.30 12.21 -1.43
CA GLU A 101 -13.11 10.76 -1.47
C GLU A 101 -13.90 10.12 -2.62
N ASN A 102 -15.14 10.54 -2.86
CA ASN A 102 -15.94 10.08 -4.00
C ASN A 102 -15.28 10.42 -5.34
N GLU A 103 -14.73 11.64 -5.47
CA GLU A 103 -13.99 12.06 -6.67
C GLU A 103 -12.71 11.24 -6.87
N ARG A 104 -11.96 10.94 -5.80
CA ARG A 104 -10.81 10.02 -5.87
C ARG A 104 -11.24 8.67 -6.42
N ASP A 105 -12.33 8.11 -5.92
CA ASP A 105 -12.81 6.79 -6.33
C ASP A 105 -13.33 6.77 -7.77
N ALA A 106 -13.89 7.89 -8.24
CA ALA A 106 -14.19 8.08 -9.66
C ALA A 106 -12.93 8.05 -10.54
N ILE A 107 -11.85 8.73 -10.14
CA ILE A 107 -10.57 8.70 -10.86
C ILE A 107 -9.99 7.27 -10.92
N ILE A 108 -10.14 6.48 -9.85
CA ILE A 108 -9.71 5.08 -9.82
C ILE A 108 -10.51 4.25 -10.83
N ARG A 109 -11.84 4.36 -10.82
CA ARG A 109 -12.70 3.64 -11.78
C ARG A 109 -12.37 4.01 -13.22
N ASP A 110 -12.24 5.30 -13.53
CA ASP A 110 -11.91 5.78 -14.88
C ASP A 110 -10.54 5.25 -15.35
N ARG A 111 -9.56 5.17 -14.44
CA ARG A 111 -8.26 4.55 -14.73
C ARG A 111 -8.45 3.08 -15.08
N ASP A 112 -9.20 2.34 -14.29
CA ASP A 112 -9.37 0.90 -14.47
C ASP A 112 -10.10 0.57 -15.77
N ASP A 113 -11.14 1.35 -16.09
CA ASP A 113 -11.87 1.25 -17.36
C ASP A 113 -10.98 1.58 -18.55
N ALA A 114 -10.16 2.64 -18.47
CA ALA A 114 -9.20 2.97 -19.52
C ALA A 114 -8.14 1.86 -19.70
N MET A 115 -7.64 1.30 -18.61
CA MET A 115 -6.67 0.21 -18.65
C MET A 115 -7.28 -1.09 -19.16
N ALA A 116 -8.55 -1.37 -18.86
CA ALA A 116 -9.29 -2.51 -19.40
C ALA A 116 -9.52 -2.35 -20.91
N ALA A 117 -9.92 -1.18 -21.38
CA ALA A 117 -10.14 -0.91 -22.79
C ALA A 117 -8.85 -1.02 -23.63
N VAL A 118 -7.70 -0.60 -23.08
CA VAL A 118 -6.39 -0.76 -23.75
C VAL A 118 -5.98 -2.23 -23.82
N ARG A 119 -6.22 -3.01 -22.75
CA ARG A 119 -5.91 -4.45 -22.71
C ARG A 119 -6.73 -5.25 -23.72
N ASP A 120 -8.02 -4.95 -23.82
CA ASP A 120 -8.95 -5.62 -24.74
C ASP A 120 -8.57 -5.35 -26.20
N ASN A 121 -8.38 -4.07 -26.55
CA ASN A 121 -8.01 -3.67 -27.92
C ASN A 121 -6.63 -4.20 -28.35
N ASP A 122 -5.59 -4.09 -27.51
CA ASP A 122 -4.26 -4.58 -27.89
C ASP A 122 -4.22 -6.12 -27.98
N GLY A 123 -4.89 -6.80 -27.04
CA GLY A 123 -5.04 -8.25 -27.03
C GLY A 123 -5.72 -8.78 -28.29
N ASP A 124 -6.86 -8.19 -28.65
CA ASP A 124 -7.64 -8.60 -29.82
C ASP A 124 -6.93 -8.29 -31.13
N ILE A 125 -6.31 -7.11 -31.27
CA ILE A 125 -5.57 -6.74 -32.47
C ILE A 125 -4.33 -7.64 -32.63
N ARG A 126 -3.61 -7.94 -31.54
CA ARG A 126 -2.48 -8.87 -31.56
C ARG A 126 -2.94 -10.28 -31.96
N ARG A 127 -4.03 -10.76 -31.36
CA ARG A 127 -4.61 -12.07 -31.66
C ARG A 127 -5.03 -12.17 -33.13
N GLN A 128 -5.75 -11.19 -33.64
CA GLN A 128 -6.17 -11.14 -35.05
C GLN A 128 -4.97 -11.14 -36.00
N ARG A 129 -3.90 -10.40 -35.69
CA ARG A 129 -2.66 -10.41 -36.50
C ARG A 129 -2.00 -11.79 -36.53
N ILE A 130 -1.94 -12.48 -35.39
CA ILE A 130 -1.36 -13.83 -35.30
C ILE A 130 -2.23 -14.84 -36.06
N LEU A 131 -3.55 -14.75 -35.95
CA LEU A 131 -4.48 -15.61 -36.70
C LEU A 131 -4.37 -15.40 -38.22
N ALA A 132 -4.27 -14.14 -38.68
CA ALA A 132 -4.04 -13.84 -40.09
C ALA A 132 -2.67 -14.36 -40.58
N ALA A 133 -1.64 -14.33 -39.72
CA ALA A 133 -0.34 -14.91 -40.04
C ALA A 133 -0.39 -16.45 -40.12
N LEU A 134 -1.16 -17.11 -39.25
CA LEU A 134 -1.38 -18.56 -39.33
C LEU A 134 -2.07 -18.95 -40.64
N ASP A 135 -3.11 -18.22 -41.03
CA ASP A 135 -3.83 -18.43 -42.28
C ASP A 135 -2.92 -18.22 -43.50
N ALA A 136 -2.17 -17.12 -43.54
CA ALA A 136 -1.23 -16.81 -44.62
C ALA A 136 -0.09 -17.85 -44.77
N ASN A 137 0.30 -18.53 -43.69
CA ASN A 137 1.31 -19.58 -43.70
C ASN A 137 0.71 -21.00 -43.88
N GLY A 138 -0.61 -21.12 -44.09
CA GLY A 138 -1.27 -22.40 -44.30
C GLY A 138 -1.23 -23.31 -43.07
N CYS A 139 -1.12 -22.73 -41.87
CA CYS A 139 -1.08 -23.46 -40.60
C CYS A 139 -2.49 -23.94 -40.22
N SER A 140 -3.10 -24.80 -41.03
CA SER A 140 -4.37 -25.45 -40.68
C SER A 140 -4.15 -26.48 -39.57
N THR A 141 -5.05 -26.56 -38.61
CA THR A 141 -5.05 -27.59 -37.57
C THR A 141 -5.12 -28.97 -38.22
N ALA A 142 -3.99 -29.66 -38.36
CA ALA A 142 -3.99 -31.09 -38.60
C ALA A 142 -4.75 -31.75 -37.42
N PRO A 143 -5.62 -32.75 -37.66
CA PRO A 143 -6.28 -33.45 -36.58
C PRO A 143 -5.20 -34.12 -35.74
N GLN A 144 -4.97 -33.57 -34.54
CA GLN A 144 -4.13 -34.18 -33.54
C GLN A 144 -4.79 -35.53 -33.22
N THR A 145 -4.21 -36.62 -33.69
CA THR A 145 -4.49 -37.97 -33.20
C THR A 145 -4.57 -37.90 -31.68
N GLU A 146 -5.69 -38.37 -31.12
CA GLU A 146 -5.96 -38.51 -29.71
C GLU A 146 -4.81 -39.23 -28.98
N ALA A 147 -3.79 -38.47 -28.57
CA ALA A 147 -2.97 -38.83 -27.43
C ALA A 147 -3.79 -38.45 -26.21
N GLN A 148 -4.57 -39.43 -25.73
CA GLN A 148 -5.21 -39.52 -24.43
C GLN A 148 -4.77 -38.39 -23.47
N LEU A 149 -5.61 -37.35 -23.37
CA LEU A 149 -5.47 -36.36 -22.32
C LEU A 149 -5.57 -37.10 -20.98
N PRO A 150 -4.57 -37.06 -20.09
CA PRO A 150 -4.83 -37.44 -18.70
C PRO A 150 -5.95 -36.53 -18.16
N PRO A 151 -6.78 -37.02 -17.22
CA PRO A 151 -7.91 -36.24 -16.69
C PRO A 151 -7.44 -34.86 -16.21
N PRO A 152 -8.30 -33.84 -16.26
CA PRO A 152 -7.92 -32.47 -15.95
C PRO A 152 -7.24 -32.43 -14.59
N SER A 153 -5.95 -32.12 -14.59
CA SER A 153 -5.23 -31.86 -13.35
C SER A 153 -5.84 -30.61 -12.73
N ASP A 154 -6.41 -30.82 -11.55
CA ASP A 154 -6.82 -29.83 -10.56
C ASP A 154 -5.98 -28.54 -10.65
N VAL A 155 -6.63 -27.44 -11.03
CA VAL A 155 -6.01 -26.13 -11.22
C VAL A 155 -5.83 -25.48 -9.86
N THR A 156 -4.89 -25.97 -9.06
CA THR A 156 -4.37 -25.24 -7.90
C THR A 156 -2.91 -25.60 -7.63
N ARG A 157 -2.04 -25.29 -8.59
CA ARG A 157 -0.59 -25.24 -8.34
C ARG A 157 -0.14 -23.80 -8.47
N TYR A 158 -0.11 -23.08 -7.35
CA TYR A 158 0.71 -21.87 -7.22
C TYR A 158 2.18 -22.31 -7.25
N PRO A 159 3.01 -21.87 -8.20
CA PRO A 159 4.43 -22.15 -8.12
C PRO A 159 5.10 -21.23 -7.09
N ASP A 160 5.96 -21.85 -6.31
CA ASP A 160 7.00 -21.28 -5.45
C ASP A 160 7.55 -19.95 -5.99
N ALA A 161 7.24 -18.83 -5.32
CA ALA A 161 7.87 -17.55 -5.62
C ALA A 161 9.30 -17.42 -5.06
N PHE A 162 9.83 -18.40 -4.31
CA PHE A 162 11.09 -18.21 -3.55
C PHE A 162 12.04 -19.41 -3.41
N ARG A 163 12.04 -20.42 -4.29
CA ARG A 163 13.14 -21.42 -4.27
C ARG A 163 14.35 -20.92 -5.09
N GLN A 164 15.26 -20.20 -4.43
CA GLN A 164 16.57 -19.88 -4.99
C GLN A 164 17.41 -21.16 -5.11
N ASN A 165 17.54 -21.71 -6.31
CA ASN A 165 18.73 -22.46 -6.75
C ASN A 165 18.79 -22.47 -8.29
N GLY A 166 19.55 -21.52 -8.84
CA GLY A 166 20.31 -21.55 -10.10
C GLY A 166 19.87 -22.45 -11.26
N GLY A 167 18.65 -22.33 -11.78
CA GLY A 167 18.20 -22.96 -13.02
C GLY A 167 17.32 -22.01 -13.85
N GLU A 168 17.36 -22.15 -15.18
CA GLU A 168 16.84 -21.26 -16.23
C GLU A 168 15.44 -20.62 -16.01
N PRO A 169 15.19 -19.41 -16.55
CA PRO A 169 13.95 -18.67 -16.32
C PRO A 169 12.79 -19.21 -17.17
N GLY A 170 12.19 -20.31 -16.72
CA GLY A 170 10.95 -20.86 -17.27
C GLY A 170 9.82 -20.82 -16.24
N GLN A 171 8.76 -20.07 -16.55
CA GLN A 171 7.43 -20.12 -15.92
C GLN A 171 7.36 -19.71 -14.44
N ALA A 172 7.43 -18.40 -14.18
CA ALA A 172 6.72 -17.83 -13.04
C ALA A 172 5.21 -17.95 -13.33
N GLY A 173 4.52 -18.84 -12.63
CA GLY A 173 3.08 -19.04 -12.78
C GLY A 173 2.32 -17.76 -12.47
N LEU A 174 1.37 -17.45 -13.36
CA LEU A 174 0.41 -16.38 -13.18
C LEU A 174 -0.34 -16.61 -11.86
N SER A 175 -0.23 -15.68 -10.93
CA SER A 175 -1.11 -15.63 -9.77
C SER A 175 -2.56 -15.62 -10.29
N PRO A 176 -3.47 -16.48 -9.80
CA PRO A 176 -4.92 -16.45 -10.03
C PRO A 176 -5.57 -15.08 -9.79
N TYR A 177 -4.85 -14.16 -9.15
CA TYR A 177 -5.23 -12.76 -8.96
C TYR A 177 -4.29 -11.85 -9.79
N PRO A 178 -4.53 -11.70 -11.11
CA PRO A 178 -3.65 -10.94 -12.00
C PRO A 178 -3.54 -9.46 -11.63
N ASN A 179 -4.55 -8.90 -10.95
CA ASN A 179 -4.55 -7.51 -10.49
C ASN A 179 -4.03 -7.34 -9.05
N ALA A 180 -4.08 -8.40 -8.21
CA ALA A 180 -3.65 -8.30 -6.82
C ALA A 180 -2.14 -8.09 -6.64
N ALA A 181 -1.36 -8.49 -7.65
CA ALA A 181 0.08 -8.22 -7.73
C ALA A 181 0.43 -6.72 -7.66
N ALA A 182 -0.48 -5.84 -8.10
CA ALA A 182 -0.24 -4.39 -8.21
C ALA A 182 -1.24 -3.52 -7.43
N GLU A 183 -2.49 -3.97 -7.23
CA GLU A 183 -3.57 -3.14 -6.68
C GLU A 183 -3.92 -3.46 -5.22
N GLY A 184 -3.32 -4.49 -4.63
CA GLY A 184 -3.81 -5.03 -3.37
C GLY A 184 -5.16 -5.74 -3.57
N GLY A 185 -5.97 -5.85 -2.51
CA GLY A 185 -7.26 -6.53 -2.52
C GLY A 185 -7.23 -7.96 -1.97
N LEU A 186 -6.06 -8.41 -1.51
CA LEU A 186 -5.93 -9.67 -0.78
C LEU A 186 -5.95 -9.41 0.72
N ARG A 187 -6.66 -10.28 1.44
CA ARG A 187 -6.55 -10.38 2.88
C ARG A 187 -5.59 -11.50 3.20
N THR A 188 -4.64 -11.24 4.09
CA THR A 188 -3.69 -12.25 4.58
C THR A 188 -3.96 -12.60 6.02
N LEU A 189 -3.82 -13.89 6.32
CA LEU A 189 -4.08 -14.46 7.62
C LEU A 189 -2.93 -15.38 8.00
N CYS A 190 -2.48 -15.27 9.25
CA CYS A 190 -1.52 -16.19 9.82
C CYS A 190 -2.27 -17.40 10.36
N VAL A 191 -1.98 -18.57 9.83
CA VAL A 191 -2.57 -19.84 10.25
C VAL A 191 -1.55 -20.60 11.07
N ARG A 192 -1.98 -21.09 12.23
CA ARG A 192 -1.18 -21.96 13.07
C ARG A 192 -1.44 -23.42 12.70
N THR A 193 -0.41 -24.15 12.29
CA THR A 193 -0.56 -25.51 11.74
C THR A 193 -1.02 -26.52 12.78
N CYS A 194 -0.76 -26.28 14.07
CA CYS A 194 -1.01 -27.25 15.13
C CYS A 194 -2.45 -27.27 15.69
N ASP A 195 -3.25 -26.22 15.48
CA ASP A 195 -4.68 -26.20 15.84
C ASP A 195 -5.59 -25.58 14.77
N GLY A 196 -5.02 -25.22 13.62
CA GLY A 196 -5.69 -24.59 12.50
C GLY A 196 -6.28 -23.22 12.82
N SER A 197 -6.03 -22.64 14.00
CA SER A 197 -6.52 -21.29 14.30
C SER A 197 -5.80 -20.26 13.44
N PHE A 198 -6.51 -19.18 13.11
CA PHE A 198 -5.96 -18.13 12.27
C PHE A 198 -6.31 -16.74 12.78
N PHE A 199 -5.47 -15.77 12.45
CA PHE A 199 -5.69 -14.36 12.75
C PHE A 199 -5.20 -13.47 11.60
N PRO A 200 -5.82 -12.30 11.36
CA PRO A 200 -5.46 -11.44 10.24
C PRO A 200 -4.08 -10.79 10.43
N ILE A 201 -3.33 -10.68 9.34
CA ILE A 201 -2.07 -9.93 9.26
C ILE A 201 -2.30 -8.59 8.57
N ALA A 202 -2.85 -8.61 7.37
CA ALA A 202 -3.20 -7.43 6.61
C ALA A 202 -4.56 -7.59 5.94
N SER A 203 -5.31 -6.50 5.88
CA SER A 203 -6.60 -6.47 5.17
C SER A 203 -6.46 -6.02 3.72
N ASN A 204 -5.33 -5.43 3.34
CA ASN A 204 -5.06 -5.06 1.96
C ASN A 204 -3.59 -5.32 1.65
N ALA A 205 -3.30 -6.52 1.16
CA ALA A 205 -1.96 -6.99 0.85
C ALA A 205 -1.80 -7.22 -0.65
N SER A 206 -0.57 -7.06 -1.13
CA SER A 206 -0.13 -7.58 -2.41
C SER A 206 0.76 -8.82 -2.21
N PRO A 207 0.89 -9.70 -3.20
CA PRO A 207 1.88 -10.78 -3.22
C PRO A 207 3.32 -10.35 -2.89
N LEU A 208 3.69 -9.09 -3.14
CA LEU A 208 5.01 -8.55 -2.79
C LEU A 208 5.23 -8.48 -1.28
N ASP A 209 4.16 -8.35 -0.51
CA ASP A 209 4.20 -8.20 0.95
C ASP A 209 4.24 -9.55 1.68
N PHE A 210 3.92 -10.65 0.99
CA PHE A 210 3.69 -11.97 1.61
C PHE A 210 4.89 -12.46 2.41
N ARG A 211 6.11 -12.23 1.91
CA ARG A 211 7.32 -12.62 2.64
C ARG A 211 7.44 -11.90 3.98
N ALA A 212 7.31 -10.57 3.98
CA ALA A 212 7.38 -9.77 5.20
C ALA A 212 6.25 -10.13 6.17
N GLN A 213 5.06 -10.41 5.65
CA GLN A 213 3.89 -10.81 6.42
C GLN A 213 4.01 -12.23 7.01
N ALA A 214 4.63 -13.17 6.30
CA ALA A 214 4.95 -14.50 6.81
C ALA A 214 5.99 -14.42 7.95
N GLU A 215 7.02 -13.59 7.79
CA GLU A 215 7.99 -13.33 8.86
C GLU A 215 7.33 -12.66 10.08
N GLN A 216 6.38 -11.74 9.86
CA GLN A 216 5.60 -11.12 10.92
C GLN A 216 4.75 -12.17 11.67
N CYS A 217 4.05 -13.03 10.94
CA CYS A 217 3.27 -14.16 11.45
C CYS A 217 4.12 -15.06 12.37
N GLN A 218 5.33 -15.42 11.93
CA GLN A 218 6.24 -16.25 12.72
C GLN A 218 6.75 -15.54 13.99
N LYS A 219 7.06 -14.23 13.93
CA LYS A 219 7.50 -13.44 15.10
C LYS A 219 6.41 -13.36 16.18
N MET A 220 5.15 -13.33 15.75
CA MET A 220 3.99 -13.31 16.63
C MET A 220 3.73 -14.65 17.35
N CYS A 221 4.22 -15.75 16.78
CA CYS A 221 4.05 -17.10 17.30
C CYS A 221 5.39 -17.80 17.54
N PRO A 222 6.23 -17.33 18.49
CA PRO A 222 7.51 -17.95 18.77
C PRO A 222 7.31 -19.38 19.30
N GLY A 223 8.03 -20.34 18.72
CA GLY A 223 7.96 -21.75 19.11
C GLY A 223 6.74 -22.51 18.59
N THR A 224 5.92 -21.89 17.73
CA THR A 224 4.87 -22.60 16.99
C THR A 224 5.08 -22.49 15.49
N GLU A 225 4.79 -23.57 14.76
CA GLU A 225 4.80 -23.56 13.31
C GLU A 225 3.57 -22.80 12.77
N THR A 226 3.84 -21.83 11.91
CA THR A 226 2.83 -20.96 11.32
C THR A 226 3.08 -20.79 9.83
N GLU A 227 2.00 -20.61 9.08
CA GLU A 227 2.04 -20.43 7.63
C GLU A 227 1.09 -19.30 7.25
N LEU A 228 1.49 -18.47 6.29
CA LEU A 228 0.69 -17.37 5.80
C LEU A 228 -0.32 -17.89 4.77
N TYR A 229 -1.59 -17.59 4.96
CA TYR A 229 -2.67 -17.85 4.00
C TYR A 229 -3.24 -16.54 3.50
N PHE A 230 -3.87 -16.58 2.33
CA PHE A 230 -4.50 -15.42 1.73
C PHE A 230 -5.74 -15.78 0.94
N HIS A 231 -6.64 -14.81 0.77
CA HIS A 231 -7.81 -14.92 -0.08
C HIS A 231 -8.21 -13.53 -0.62
N SER A 232 -9.01 -13.51 -1.69
CA SER A 232 -9.65 -12.29 -2.18
C SER A 232 -10.68 -11.77 -1.19
N MET A 233 -10.72 -10.45 -0.95
CA MET A 233 -11.75 -9.85 -0.11
C MET A 233 -13.14 -9.79 -0.76
N THR A 234 -13.22 -9.81 -2.09
CA THR A 234 -14.47 -9.59 -2.83
C THR A 234 -15.26 -10.87 -3.04
N ASP A 235 -14.57 -11.97 -3.35
CA ASP A 235 -15.21 -13.16 -3.93
C ASP A 235 -15.01 -14.43 -3.11
N GLN A 236 -14.25 -14.36 -2.01
CA GLN A 236 -13.86 -15.53 -1.22
C GLN A 236 -14.03 -15.31 0.27
N GLU A 237 -14.42 -16.38 0.96
CA GLU A 237 -14.44 -16.41 2.41
C GLU A 237 -13.09 -16.88 2.96
N THR A 238 -12.87 -16.61 4.25
CA THR A 238 -11.66 -17.04 4.95
C THR A 238 -11.50 -18.57 4.99
N ALA A 239 -12.58 -19.34 4.83
CA ALA A 239 -12.51 -20.79 4.73
C ALA A 239 -11.85 -21.29 3.42
N ASP A 240 -11.87 -20.47 2.37
CA ASP A 240 -11.35 -20.79 1.04
C ASP A 240 -9.95 -20.20 0.80
N MET A 241 -9.29 -19.75 1.87
CA MET A 241 -7.93 -19.22 1.80
C MET A 241 -6.92 -20.30 1.41
N VAL A 242 -5.87 -19.89 0.72
CA VAL A 242 -4.79 -20.75 0.24
C VAL A 242 -3.45 -20.31 0.84
N SER A 243 -2.55 -21.26 1.07
CA SER A 243 -1.22 -20.96 1.58
C SER A 243 -0.41 -20.14 0.57
N ALA A 244 0.26 -19.11 1.07
CA ALA A 244 1.24 -18.32 0.31
C ALA A 244 2.53 -19.09 0.00
N GLU A 245 2.83 -20.15 0.76
CA GLU A 245 4.03 -20.96 0.58
C GLU A 245 3.76 -22.20 -0.27
N THR A 246 2.74 -22.99 0.11
CA THR A 246 2.47 -24.30 -0.50
C THR A 246 1.35 -24.28 -1.53
N GLY A 247 0.56 -23.20 -1.59
CA GLY A 247 -0.63 -23.11 -2.45
C GLY A 247 -1.79 -24.01 -2.02
N LYS A 248 -1.63 -24.79 -0.93
CA LYS A 248 -2.66 -25.70 -0.45
C LYS A 248 -3.84 -24.92 0.14
N PRO A 249 -5.09 -25.34 -0.10
CA PRO A 249 -6.24 -24.72 0.54
C PRO A 249 -6.21 -25.02 2.04
N TYR A 250 -6.70 -24.08 2.83
CA TYR A 250 -6.76 -24.21 4.29
C TYR A 250 -7.55 -25.45 4.73
N ARG A 251 -8.54 -25.85 3.93
CA ARG A 251 -9.39 -27.03 4.18
C ARG A 251 -8.61 -28.36 4.14
N ASP A 252 -7.46 -28.39 3.49
CA ASP A 252 -6.61 -29.58 3.41
C ASP A 252 -5.66 -29.71 4.62
N LEU A 253 -5.57 -28.68 5.47
CA LEU A 253 -4.79 -28.76 6.70
C LEU A 253 -5.46 -29.78 7.66
N PRO A 254 -4.75 -30.77 8.21
CA PRO A 254 -5.35 -31.78 9.10
C PRO A 254 -6.05 -31.21 10.33
N THR A 255 -5.62 -30.03 10.77
CA THR A 255 -6.14 -29.29 11.92
C THR A 255 -7.11 -28.17 11.52
N ALA A 256 -7.47 -28.07 10.23
CA ALA A 256 -8.41 -27.07 9.74
C ALA A 256 -9.70 -27.05 10.57
N PHE A 257 -10.16 -25.86 10.93
CA PHE A 257 -11.35 -25.64 11.75
C PHE A 257 -11.34 -26.28 13.15
N ALA A 258 -10.26 -26.91 13.60
CA ALA A 258 -10.20 -27.57 14.91
C ALA A 258 -10.44 -26.59 16.07
N TYR A 259 -9.99 -25.34 15.91
CA TYR A 259 -10.24 -24.24 16.84
C TYR A 259 -11.72 -23.95 17.11
N ARG A 260 -12.65 -24.37 16.23
CA ARG A 260 -14.10 -24.14 16.41
C ARG A 260 -14.71 -25.07 17.47
N ASN A 261 -14.12 -26.26 17.64
CA ASN A 261 -14.65 -27.32 18.50
C ASN A 261 -13.84 -27.52 19.79
N ALA A 262 -12.63 -26.96 19.84
CA ALA A 262 -11.76 -27.08 21.00
C ALA A 262 -12.05 -25.97 22.03
N PRO A 263 -12.42 -26.30 23.28
CA PRO A 263 -12.65 -25.29 24.33
C PRO A 263 -11.36 -24.65 24.86
N ALA A 264 -10.19 -25.18 24.51
CA ALA A 264 -8.88 -24.68 24.91
C ALA A 264 -7.84 -24.84 23.77
N LYS A 265 -6.88 -23.90 23.69
CA LYS A 265 -5.75 -23.96 22.75
C LYS A 265 -4.97 -25.26 22.95
N ALA A 266 -4.55 -25.89 21.87
CA ALA A 266 -3.73 -27.11 21.95
C ALA A 266 -2.44 -26.84 22.77
N PRO A 267 -2.00 -27.79 23.62
CA PRO A 267 -0.81 -27.60 24.45
C PRO A 267 0.43 -27.40 23.57
N GLY A 268 1.17 -26.31 23.78
CA GLY A 268 2.32 -25.93 22.95
C GLY A 268 2.01 -25.05 21.73
N CYS A 269 0.74 -24.81 21.45
CA CYS A 269 0.27 -23.94 20.36
C CYS A 269 -0.10 -22.56 20.88
N VAL A 270 0.90 -21.70 21.11
CA VAL A 270 0.69 -20.37 21.68
C VAL A 270 1.31 -19.29 20.82
N CYS A 271 0.55 -18.22 20.63
CA CYS A 271 1.01 -16.98 20.01
C CYS A 271 0.84 -15.87 21.04
N ASN A 272 1.85 -15.01 21.17
CA ASN A 272 1.85 -13.95 22.16
C ASN A 272 1.78 -12.58 21.45
N MET A 273 0.55 -12.15 21.16
CA MET A 273 0.33 -10.86 20.50
C MET A 273 0.75 -9.71 21.41
N ALA A 274 0.49 -9.83 22.72
CA ALA A 274 0.80 -8.76 23.67
C ALA A 274 2.31 -8.47 23.74
N ALA A 275 3.14 -9.52 23.82
CA ALA A 275 4.60 -9.36 23.81
C ALA A 275 5.09 -8.78 22.49
N TYR A 276 4.53 -9.23 21.35
CA TYR A 276 4.85 -8.66 20.05
C TYR A 276 4.51 -7.17 19.97
N HIS A 277 3.32 -6.76 20.43
CA HIS A 277 2.92 -5.35 20.45
C HIS A 277 3.80 -4.49 21.35
N GLU A 278 4.17 -4.99 22.54
CA GLU A 278 5.09 -4.27 23.44
C GLU A 278 6.47 -4.08 22.81
N GLU A 279 6.99 -5.09 22.11
CA GLU A 279 8.27 -5.00 21.41
C GLU A 279 8.21 -4.02 20.23
N MET A 280 7.12 -4.02 19.47
CA MET A 280 6.90 -3.04 18.40
C MET A 280 6.81 -1.61 18.95
N GLN A 281 6.11 -1.39 20.08
CA GLN A 281 6.04 -0.08 20.73
C GLN A 281 7.43 0.40 21.17
N LYS A 282 8.25 -0.47 21.77
CA LYS A 282 9.62 -0.14 22.14
C LYS A 282 10.47 0.25 20.93
N GLN A 283 10.32 -0.46 19.80
CA GLN A 283 11.02 -0.13 18.56
C GLN A 283 10.56 1.21 17.98
N GLU A 284 9.26 1.50 18.04
CA GLU A 284 8.71 2.80 17.61
C GLU A 284 9.18 3.95 18.50
N GLU A 285 9.23 3.76 19.82
CA GLU A 285 9.78 4.72 20.78
C GLU A 285 11.27 4.95 20.56
N ALA A 286 12.04 3.90 20.28
CA ALA A 286 13.46 3.99 19.98
C ALA A 286 13.76 4.58 18.58
N ALA A 287 12.86 4.38 17.61
CA ALA A 287 12.95 4.98 16.27
C ALA A 287 12.40 6.41 16.22
N ARG A 288 11.70 6.85 17.28
CA ARG A 288 11.26 8.23 17.40
C ARG A 288 12.51 9.10 17.54
N PRO A 289 12.74 10.08 16.64
CA PRO A 289 13.83 11.02 16.83
C PRO A 289 13.65 11.68 18.20
N GLU A 290 14.72 11.62 19.00
CA GLU A 290 14.79 12.25 20.32
C GLU A 290 14.20 13.64 20.18
N SER A 291 13.19 13.95 21.01
CA SER A 291 12.41 15.19 20.91
C SER A 291 13.35 16.35 20.64
N GLU A 292 13.24 16.96 19.46
CA GLU A 292 13.63 18.35 19.29
C GLU A 292 12.95 19.06 20.45
N THR A 293 13.77 19.51 21.40
CA THR A 293 13.31 20.36 22.47
C THR A 293 12.47 21.44 21.78
N PRO A 294 11.22 21.72 22.22
CA PRO A 294 10.50 22.82 21.65
C PRO A 294 11.44 24.01 21.78
N TYR A 295 11.80 24.62 20.63
CA TYR A 295 12.65 25.79 20.54
C TYR A 295 11.88 26.95 21.18
N SER A 296 11.74 26.91 22.51
CA SER A 296 11.48 28.07 23.34
C SER A 296 12.77 28.86 23.24
N GLY A 297 12.76 29.89 22.39
CA GLY A 297 13.86 30.83 22.17
C GLY A 297 14.20 31.66 23.41
N ILE A 298 14.60 30.98 24.48
CA ILE A 298 15.11 31.59 25.70
C ILE A 298 16.47 30.94 25.96
N THR A 299 17.47 31.44 25.22
CA THR A 299 18.87 31.24 25.56
C THR A 299 19.10 31.88 26.92
N LYS A 300 19.26 31.07 27.98
CA LYS A 300 19.71 31.58 29.28
C LYS A 300 21.17 32.00 29.14
N ILE A 301 21.40 33.31 29.05
CA ILE A 301 22.74 33.90 29.14
C ILE A 301 23.15 33.87 30.62
N PRO A 302 24.20 33.13 31.02
CA PRO A 302 24.75 33.27 32.36
C PRO A 302 25.53 34.59 32.40
N SER A 303 25.08 35.56 33.21
CA SER A 303 25.90 36.74 33.51
C SER A 303 27.10 36.33 34.36
N PRO A 304 28.35 36.59 33.92
CA PRO A 304 29.48 36.61 34.83
C PRO A 304 29.44 37.92 35.61
N GLN A 305 29.50 37.83 36.94
CA GLN A 305 29.76 38.96 37.82
C GLN A 305 31.14 39.54 37.49
N GLY A 306 31.20 40.87 37.37
CA GLY A 306 32.34 41.58 36.83
C GLY A 306 33.54 41.69 37.76
N ASP A 307 34.68 42.00 37.15
CA ASP A 307 35.67 42.94 37.71
C ASP A 307 36.69 43.37 36.63
N LYS A 308 36.75 44.70 36.42
CA LYS A 308 37.92 45.58 36.15
C LYS A 308 38.78 45.44 34.87
N ALA A 309 38.65 46.48 34.03
CA ALA A 309 39.68 47.33 33.37
C ALA A 309 40.85 46.74 32.52
N ALA A 310 40.71 46.90 31.18
CA ALA A 310 41.68 47.30 30.09
C ALA A 310 43.08 46.64 29.95
N PRO A 311 43.77 46.65 28.75
CA PRO A 311 43.48 47.33 27.47
C PRO A 311 43.56 46.45 26.18
N LYS A 312 43.15 47.02 25.03
CA LYS A 312 43.19 46.45 23.65
C LYS A 312 44.63 46.44 23.05
N PRO A 313 44.90 45.69 21.96
CA PRO A 313 44.90 46.33 20.62
C PRO A 313 44.52 45.47 19.38
N ALA A 314 43.91 46.19 18.41
CA ALA A 314 44.07 46.11 16.93
C ALA A 314 43.42 44.93 16.16
N GLU A 315 42.76 45.07 15.00
CA GLU A 315 42.43 46.20 14.11
C GLU A 315 41.38 45.75 13.06
N GLN A 316 40.84 46.73 12.34
CA GLN A 316 40.16 46.69 11.03
C GLN A 316 38.63 46.80 10.99
N GLN A 317 38.26 48.05 10.72
CA GLN A 317 36.94 48.57 10.40
C GLN A 317 36.59 48.26 8.94
N GLN A 318 35.33 47.95 8.67
CA GLN A 318 34.66 48.45 7.47
C GLN A 318 33.20 48.77 7.78
N ALA A 319 32.79 49.92 7.24
CA ALA A 319 31.71 50.74 7.73
C ALA A 319 30.32 50.23 7.33
N ALA A 320 29.40 50.23 8.29
CA ALA A 320 27.98 50.22 8.04
C ALA A 320 27.31 51.35 8.86
N LYS A 321 26.40 52.03 8.17
CA LYS A 321 25.45 53.09 8.56
C LYS A 321 24.92 52.94 10.02
N PRO A 322 24.70 54.03 10.77
CA PRO A 322 24.31 53.96 12.18
C PRO A 322 22.93 53.28 12.36
N PRO A 323 22.80 52.24 13.21
CA PRO A 323 21.52 51.78 13.68
C PRO A 323 20.98 52.78 14.71
N GLU A 324 19.76 53.22 14.47
CA GLU A 324 18.92 54.01 15.36
C GLU A 324 18.79 53.31 16.72
N GLN A 325 18.97 54.06 17.81
CA GLN A 325 18.87 53.50 19.16
C GLN A 325 17.47 52.92 19.37
N PRO A 326 17.33 51.71 19.94
CA PRO A 326 16.02 51.20 20.31
C PRO A 326 15.44 52.13 21.40
N VAL A 327 14.24 52.64 21.12
CA VAL A 327 13.46 53.45 22.07
C VAL A 327 13.23 52.62 23.32
N PRO A 328 13.55 53.12 24.54
CA PRO A 328 13.34 52.36 25.76
C PRO A 328 11.85 52.01 25.91
N GLU A 329 11.60 50.73 26.19
CA GLU A 329 10.27 50.18 26.44
C GLU A 329 9.67 50.88 27.65
N ARG A 330 8.47 51.43 27.49
CA ARG A 330 7.83 52.29 28.47
C ARG A 330 6.95 51.43 29.38
N ASP A 331 7.20 51.49 30.69
CA ASP A 331 6.44 50.73 31.68
C ASP A 331 4.93 50.99 31.57
N TYR A 332 4.16 49.90 31.49
CA TYR A 332 2.70 49.94 31.35
C TYR A 332 2.04 50.25 32.69
N ASP A 333 1.50 51.46 32.84
CA ASP A 333 0.64 51.84 33.96
C ASP A 333 -0.84 51.67 33.55
N PRO A 334 -1.60 50.77 34.20
CA PRO A 334 -3.01 50.54 33.87
C PRO A 334 -3.93 51.74 34.13
N ASN A 335 -3.44 52.81 34.78
CA ASN A 335 -4.20 54.04 35.00
C ASN A 335 -3.96 55.10 33.92
N ASP A 336 -2.92 54.97 33.08
CA ASP A 336 -2.66 55.90 31.98
C ASP A 336 -3.55 55.56 30.78
N THR A 337 -4.71 56.20 30.72
CA THR A 337 -5.84 55.85 29.84
C THR A 337 -5.66 56.34 28.40
N LYS A 338 -4.51 56.08 27.78
CA LYS A 338 -4.22 56.49 26.39
C LYS A 338 -4.37 55.37 25.36
N VAL A 339 -4.87 54.20 25.76
CA VAL A 339 -5.20 53.07 24.89
C VAL A 339 -6.71 52.94 24.80
N ARG A 340 -7.29 53.06 23.59
CA ARG A 340 -8.72 52.78 23.37
C ARG A 340 -8.97 51.28 23.41
N VAL A 341 -9.66 50.82 24.45
CA VAL A 341 -10.16 49.45 24.52
C VAL A 341 -11.40 49.35 23.62
N ILE A 342 -11.30 48.57 22.55
CA ILE A 342 -12.42 48.28 21.64
C ILE A 342 -12.82 46.81 21.82
N GLY A 343 -13.93 46.60 22.53
CA GLY A 343 -14.54 45.30 22.77
C GLY A 343 -15.52 45.35 23.95
N PRO A 344 -16.65 44.60 23.93
CA PRO A 344 -17.53 44.55 25.08
C PRO A 344 -16.81 43.96 26.29
N LYS A 345 -17.00 44.58 27.46
CA LYS A 345 -16.39 44.15 28.72
C LYS A 345 -17.13 42.90 29.22
N PHE A 346 -16.61 41.71 28.92
CA PHE A 346 -17.24 40.42 29.26
C PHE A 346 -17.03 39.96 30.71
N LEU A 347 -16.24 40.70 31.49
CA LEU A 347 -15.96 40.36 32.88
C LEU A 347 -16.73 41.32 33.78
N PRO A 348 -17.62 40.83 34.67
CA PRO A 348 -18.18 41.69 35.71
C PRO A 348 -17.05 42.22 36.59
N ASP A 349 -17.08 43.52 36.90
CA ASP A 349 -16.12 44.13 37.81
C ASP A 349 -16.17 43.33 39.12
N GLN A 350 -15.01 42.82 39.58
CA GLN A 350 -14.89 41.97 40.78
C GLN A 350 -15.29 42.75 42.04
N THR A 351 -16.58 42.95 42.21
CA THR A 351 -17.21 43.47 43.41
C THR A 351 -17.46 42.28 44.33
N GLY A 352 -16.45 41.99 45.13
CA GLY A 352 -16.53 41.01 46.21
C GLY A 352 -15.52 39.90 46.05
N ARG A 353 -14.37 40.04 46.71
CA ARG A 353 -13.59 38.87 47.11
C ARG A 353 -14.53 37.97 47.90
N ILE A 354 -14.92 36.84 47.33
CA ILE A 354 -15.74 35.85 48.01
C ILE A 354 -14.88 35.29 49.15
N ASP A 355 -15.16 35.74 50.37
CA ASP A 355 -14.54 35.19 51.58
C ASP A 355 -15.20 33.83 51.89
N LEU A 356 -14.59 32.77 51.38
CA LEU A 356 -15.02 31.38 51.57
C LEU A 356 -15.01 30.94 53.04
N LYS A 357 -14.36 31.69 53.96
CA LYS A 357 -14.40 31.37 55.39
C LYS A 357 -15.62 31.93 56.11
N ASN A 358 -16.20 33.04 55.64
CA ASN A 358 -17.36 33.69 56.26
C ASN A 358 -18.29 34.27 55.19
N PRO A 359 -19.17 33.45 54.58
CA PRO A 359 -20.14 33.94 53.60
C PRO A 359 -21.19 34.84 54.26
N ALA A 360 -21.44 36.01 53.65
CA ALA A 360 -22.36 37.02 54.17
C ALA A 360 -23.87 36.66 54.03
N LEU A 361 -24.22 35.53 53.41
CA LEU A 361 -25.61 35.09 53.21
C LEU A 361 -25.76 33.64 53.68
N LYS A 362 -26.77 33.37 54.52
CA LYS A 362 -27.15 32.02 54.94
C LYS A 362 -28.04 31.38 53.88
N GLY A 363 -27.45 30.55 53.03
CA GLY A 363 -28.15 29.76 52.02
C GLY A 363 -27.17 28.97 51.15
N ILE A 364 -27.64 27.88 50.56
CA ILE A 364 -26.82 26.98 49.74
C ILE A 364 -26.43 27.73 48.45
N GLN A 365 -25.13 27.95 48.26
CA GLN A 365 -24.61 28.51 47.01
C GLN A 365 -24.65 27.43 45.91
N PRO A 366 -25.08 27.76 44.68
CA PRO A 366 -25.05 26.83 43.58
C PRO A 366 -23.60 26.51 43.21
N GLN A 367 -23.28 25.23 43.09
CA GLN A 367 -21.96 24.76 42.66
C GLN A 367 -21.70 25.20 41.22
N GLN A 368 -20.53 25.81 41.01
CA GLN A 368 -19.91 25.96 39.69
C GLN A 368 -18.86 24.86 39.53
#